data_AF-A0A1L7VUN8-F1
#
_entry.id   AF-A0A1L7VUN8-F1
#
_cell.length_a   1.000
_cell.length_b   1.000
_cell.length_c   1.000
_cell.angle_alpha   90.00
_cell.angle_beta   90.00
_cell.angle_gamma   90.00
#
_symmetry.space_group_name_H-M   'P 1'
#
loop_
_entity.id
_entity.type
_entity.pdbx_description
1 polymer ?
#
loop_
_entity_poly.entity_id
_entity_poly.type
_entity_poly.pdbx_seq_one_letter_code
_entity_poly.pdbx_strand_id
1 'polypeptide(L)'
;MASSNPERTYARWPLRDVPRTPATDVLPIGPEADGIPTVFDDDSRTLVDPAHYLPGRKYHSIAKLQIRFEGQDASDTRHAQATGWLIMPHLIITAAHCVYDHTHDFGKAVQVRAFVGYNGKNSVDQPGVQFRRGLKVVVPKDWIISDTNRASDVAFIKVEEFNDIVRIAQQPTAGIVNKMLLSVVGYPCDKSLVDEPGAQMYEMTKRIDCDLSKTAVNLLEHTISFASGQSGSPVLINGESKAISVSSYGTGTRNTATVFRGRFGTYLSGMSAVMFGLDRAPAGSEDIRYTVTIGRPEGSVTEEPLSDGKPFGAVFRKVTSVGQKVDRSILRTGFPFMGQVGGPITAVTGTALGVMSNVLYLWCFFIVSYSK
;
A
#
# COMPACT_ATOMS: atom_id res chain seq x y z
N MET A 1 31.92 3.60 -3.17
CA MET A 1 31.57 2.46 -2.30
C MET A 1 30.35 1.77 -2.91
N ALA A 2 30.47 0.50 -3.27
CA ALA A 2 29.35 -0.27 -3.81
C ALA A 2 28.29 -0.42 -2.70
N SER A 3 27.11 0.17 -2.90
CA SER A 3 25.97 0.00 -2.02
C SER A 3 25.56 -1.48 -2.07
N SER A 4 25.92 -2.26 -1.05
CA SER A 4 25.35 -3.59 -0.84
C SER A 4 23.83 -3.44 -0.74
N ASN A 5 23.07 -4.14 -1.58
CA ASN A 5 21.62 -4.18 -1.43
C ASN A 5 21.32 -4.74 -0.03
N PRO A 6 20.52 -4.03 0.82
CA PRO A 6 20.16 -4.58 2.11
C PRO A 6 19.41 -5.90 1.91
N GLU A 7 19.64 -6.86 2.80
CA GLU A 7 18.84 -8.08 2.89
C GLU A 7 17.37 -7.69 3.01
N ARG A 8 16.53 -8.25 2.14
CA ARG A 8 15.08 -8.00 2.14
C ARG A 8 14.34 -9.32 2.16
N THR A 9 13.28 -9.35 2.96
CA THR A 9 12.35 -10.48 3.00
C THR A 9 11.09 -10.12 2.23
N TYR A 10 10.65 -11.03 1.38
CA TYR A 10 9.41 -10.90 0.63
C TYR A 10 8.47 -12.03 1.00
N ALA A 11 7.20 -11.71 1.11
CA ALA A 11 6.13 -12.67 1.22
C ALA A 11 5.61 -13.04 -0.18
N ARG A 12 5.26 -14.32 -0.36
CA ARG A 12 4.64 -14.84 -1.58
C ARG A 12 3.52 -15.82 -1.23
N TRP A 13 2.44 -15.80 -2.00
CA TRP A 13 1.35 -16.77 -1.87
C TRP A 13 0.62 -16.97 -3.21
N PRO A 14 0.02 -18.14 -3.45
CA PRO A 14 -0.79 -18.38 -4.63
C PRO A 14 -2.14 -17.66 -4.54
N LEU A 15 -2.74 -17.37 -5.69
CA LEU A 15 -4.10 -16.87 -5.80
C LEU A 15 -5.04 -18.00 -6.23
N ARG A 16 -6.27 -17.96 -5.73
CA ARG A 16 -7.36 -18.87 -6.10
C ARG A 16 -7.96 -18.46 -7.45
N ASP A 17 -8.64 -19.41 -8.08
CA ASP A 17 -9.34 -19.16 -9.34
C ASP A 17 -10.48 -18.15 -9.16
N VAL A 18 -10.79 -17.45 -10.25
CA VAL A 18 -11.81 -16.39 -10.24
C VAL A 18 -12.46 -16.26 -11.63
N PRO A 19 -13.81 -16.16 -11.70
CA PRO A 19 -14.48 -16.04 -12.98
C PRO A 19 -14.25 -14.67 -13.61
N ARG A 20 -14.37 -14.60 -14.94
CA ARG A 20 -14.22 -13.38 -15.75
C ARG A 20 -15.25 -12.30 -15.44
N THR A 21 -16.39 -12.63 -14.84
CA THR A 21 -17.45 -11.66 -14.53
C THR A 21 -16.90 -10.49 -13.71
N PRO A 22 -16.99 -9.24 -14.20
CA PRO A 22 -16.52 -8.08 -13.47
C PRO A 22 -17.25 -7.89 -12.14
N ALA A 23 -16.52 -7.51 -11.10
CA ALA A 23 -17.09 -7.04 -9.85
C ALA A 23 -17.25 -5.52 -9.87
N THR A 24 -18.50 -5.04 -9.93
CA THR A 24 -18.83 -3.61 -9.97
C THR A 24 -18.99 -2.98 -8.59
N ASP A 25 -19.33 -3.78 -7.58
CA ASP A 25 -19.44 -3.31 -6.21
C ASP A 25 -18.04 -3.03 -5.64
N VAL A 26 -17.83 -1.81 -5.15
CA VAL A 26 -16.52 -1.34 -4.69
C VAL A 26 -16.34 -1.57 -3.20
N LEU A 27 -15.23 -2.21 -2.83
CA LEU A 27 -14.67 -2.16 -1.49
C LEU A 27 -13.64 -1.01 -1.49
N PRO A 28 -13.89 0.11 -0.79
CA PRO A 28 -12.91 1.18 -0.69
C PRO A 28 -11.70 0.65 0.09
N ILE A 29 -10.48 0.88 -0.39
CA ILE A 29 -9.24 0.53 0.31
C ILE A 29 -8.27 1.72 0.31
N GLY A 30 -7.39 1.75 1.30
CA GLY A 30 -6.35 2.78 1.42
C GLY A 30 -6.88 4.14 1.88
N PRO A 31 -6.26 5.26 1.46
CA PRO A 31 -6.39 6.56 2.13
C PRO A 31 -7.81 7.15 2.08
N GLU A 32 -8.57 6.88 1.02
CA GLU A 32 -9.94 7.38 0.91
C GLU A 32 -10.89 6.66 1.89
N ALA A 33 -10.64 5.38 2.17
CA ALA A 33 -11.37 4.65 3.22
C ALA A 33 -11.09 5.25 4.61
N ASP A 34 -9.90 5.81 4.80
CA ASP A 34 -9.49 6.54 6.01
C ASP A 34 -9.98 8.00 6.05
N GLY A 35 -10.76 8.44 5.03
CA GLY A 35 -11.26 9.80 4.92
C GLY A 35 -10.20 10.85 4.57
N ILE A 36 -9.05 10.43 4.04
CA ILE A 36 -7.95 11.32 3.67
C ILE A 36 -8.15 11.86 2.25
N PRO A 37 -8.21 13.19 2.06
CA PRO A 37 -8.31 13.78 0.72
C PRO A 37 -7.14 13.40 -0.18
N THR A 38 -7.45 12.87 -1.35
CA THR A 38 -6.50 12.51 -2.44
C THR A 38 -6.85 13.19 -3.76
N VAL A 39 -8.03 13.78 -3.86
CA VAL A 39 -8.48 14.64 -4.95
C VAL A 39 -8.42 16.09 -4.47
N PHE A 40 -7.67 16.92 -5.18
CA PHE A 40 -7.45 18.32 -4.83
C PHE A 40 -8.35 19.26 -5.63
N ASP A 41 -8.49 20.51 -5.18
CA ASP A 41 -9.37 21.54 -5.79
C ASP A 41 -9.08 21.80 -7.28
N ASP A 42 -7.85 21.59 -7.72
CA ASP A 42 -7.40 21.74 -9.10
C ASP A 42 -7.37 20.40 -9.87
N ASP A 43 -8.28 19.47 -9.53
CA ASP A 43 -8.49 18.21 -10.24
C ASP A 43 -8.81 18.46 -11.72
N SER A 44 -7.88 18.05 -12.59
CA SER A 44 -7.99 18.14 -14.04
C SER A 44 -7.85 16.77 -14.71
N ARG A 45 -8.20 15.69 -13.99
CA ARG A 45 -8.23 14.33 -14.57
C ARG A 45 -9.12 14.29 -15.80
N THR A 46 -8.55 13.84 -16.91
CA THR A 46 -9.23 13.65 -18.18
C THR A 46 -9.44 12.18 -18.47
N LEU A 47 -10.59 11.83 -19.04
CA LEU A 47 -10.84 10.50 -19.58
C LEU A 47 -9.78 10.18 -20.64
N VAL A 48 -9.16 9.01 -20.54
CA VAL A 48 -8.18 8.56 -21.52
C VAL A 48 -8.87 8.26 -22.85
N ASP A 49 -8.31 8.77 -23.94
CA ASP A 49 -8.78 8.46 -25.29
C ASP A 49 -8.74 6.93 -25.56
N PRO A 50 -9.85 6.31 -26.01
CA PRO A 50 -9.89 4.91 -26.41
C PRO A 50 -8.73 4.45 -27.29
N ALA A 51 -8.27 5.30 -28.22
CA ALA A 51 -7.15 5.00 -29.10
C ALA A 51 -5.83 4.72 -28.35
N HIS A 52 -5.70 5.14 -27.09
CA HIS A 52 -4.48 4.94 -26.29
C HIS A 52 -4.42 3.61 -25.56
N TYR A 53 -5.55 2.92 -25.36
CA TYR A 53 -5.61 1.62 -24.68
C TYR A 53 -6.09 0.46 -25.56
N LEU A 54 -6.15 0.66 -26.88
CA LEU A 54 -6.25 -0.43 -27.86
C LEU A 54 -4.99 -1.32 -27.84
N PRO A 55 -5.08 -2.59 -28.29
CA PRO A 55 -3.93 -3.48 -28.42
C PRO A 55 -2.70 -2.81 -29.07
N GLY A 56 -1.53 -2.98 -28.48
CA GLY A 56 -0.26 -2.40 -28.94
C GLY A 56 -0.10 -0.90 -28.67
N ARG A 57 -0.99 -0.26 -27.90
CA ARG A 57 -0.93 1.18 -27.58
C ARG A 57 -0.42 1.46 -26.17
N LYS A 58 0.00 2.72 -25.94
CA LYS A 58 0.78 3.14 -24.76
C LYS A 58 0.15 2.76 -23.41
N TYR A 59 -1.18 2.73 -23.32
CA TYR A 59 -1.91 2.41 -22.09
C TYR A 59 -2.58 1.04 -22.11
N HIS A 60 -2.38 0.23 -23.16
CA HIS A 60 -2.86 -1.16 -23.21
C HIS A 60 -2.17 -2.08 -22.19
N SER A 61 -1.16 -1.56 -21.49
CA SER A 61 -0.47 -2.24 -20.39
C SER A 61 -0.95 -1.80 -19.02
N ILE A 62 -1.85 -0.82 -18.92
CA ILE A 62 -2.44 -0.39 -17.65
C ILE A 62 -3.70 -1.22 -17.43
N ALA A 63 -3.74 -1.94 -16.31
CA ALA A 63 -4.75 -2.92 -16.01
C ALA A 63 -5.67 -2.45 -14.87
N LYS A 64 -6.97 -2.65 -15.03
CA LYS A 64 -7.93 -2.60 -13.93
C LYS A 64 -7.80 -3.91 -13.14
N LEU A 65 -7.68 -3.78 -11.82
CA LEU A 65 -7.62 -4.89 -10.90
C LEU A 65 -8.89 -4.92 -10.05
N GLN A 66 -9.46 -6.11 -9.88
CA GLN A 66 -10.58 -6.36 -8.95
C GLN A 66 -10.17 -7.47 -8.00
N ILE A 67 -10.12 -7.17 -6.71
CA ILE A 67 -9.40 -7.96 -5.73
C ILE A 67 -10.32 -8.35 -4.58
N ARG A 68 -10.23 -9.62 -4.17
CA ARG A 68 -10.89 -10.15 -2.98
C ARG A 68 -9.84 -10.61 -1.97
N PHE A 69 -10.08 -10.36 -0.70
CA PHE A 69 -9.20 -10.71 0.42
C PHE A 69 -9.70 -11.90 1.22
N GLU A 70 -8.79 -12.54 1.97
CA GLU A 70 -9.04 -13.75 2.74
C GLU A 70 -10.07 -13.53 3.87
N GLY A 71 -9.94 -12.41 4.60
CA GLY A 71 -10.80 -12.08 5.73
C GLY A 71 -12.17 -11.50 5.35
N GLN A 72 -12.48 -11.33 4.06
CA GLN A 72 -13.80 -10.85 3.65
C GLN A 72 -14.87 -11.91 3.89
N ASP A 73 -16.00 -11.49 4.46
CA ASP A 73 -17.19 -12.34 4.60
C ASP A 73 -17.62 -12.90 3.24
N ALA A 74 -18.03 -14.17 3.21
CA ALA A 74 -18.44 -14.85 1.98
C ALA A 74 -19.62 -14.15 1.26
N SER A 75 -20.50 -13.47 2.01
CA SER A 75 -21.62 -12.70 1.49
C SER A 75 -21.25 -11.31 0.98
N ASP A 76 -20.05 -10.79 1.32
CA ASP A 76 -19.60 -9.50 0.81
C ASP A 76 -19.26 -9.64 -0.68
N THR A 77 -20.07 -9.02 -1.53
CA THR A 77 -19.90 -9.00 -2.99
C THR A 77 -18.91 -7.94 -3.45
N ARG A 78 -18.53 -7.00 -2.58
CA ARG A 78 -17.64 -5.89 -2.89
C ARG A 78 -16.22 -6.39 -3.14
N HIS A 79 -15.56 -5.78 -4.10
CA HIS A 79 -14.16 -6.05 -4.42
C HIS A 79 -13.36 -4.75 -4.38
N ALA A 80 -12.13 -4.85 -3.89
CA ALA A 80 -11.18 -3.76 -3.98
C ALA A 80 -10.91 -3.48 -5.45
N GLN A 81 -11.09 -2.22 -5.83
CA GLN A 81 -10.73 -1.73 -7.15
C GLN A 81 -9.33 -1.14 -7.05
N ALA A 82 -8.47 -1.49 -7.99
CA ALA A 82 -7.11 -0.98 -8.05
C ALA A 82 -6.63 -0.86 -9.49
N THR A 83 -5.48 -0.21 -9.65
CA THR A 83 -4.77 -0.14 -10.91
C THR A 83 -3.46 -0.90 -10.78
N GLY A 84 -3.13 -1.66 -11.80
CA GLY A 84 -1.81 -2.24 -11.98
C GLY A 84 -1.29 -1.95 -13.38
N TRP A 85 -0.05 -2.30 -13.65
CA TRP A 85 0.51 -2.12 -14.98
C TRP A 85 1.58 -3.17 -15.31
N LEU A 86 1.60 -3.54 -16.58
CA LEU A 86 2.38 -4.67 -17.09
C LEU A 86 3.82 -4.27 -17.41
N ILE A 87 4.74 -5.04 -16.85
CA ILE A 87 6.18 -4.94 -17.08
C ILE A 87 6.71 -6.11 -17.90
N MET A 88 5.91 -7.17 -17.96
CA MET A 88 6.00 -8.31 -18.86
C MET A 88 4.56 -8.74 -19.16
N PRO A 89 4.31 -9.53 -20.22
CA PRO A 89 2.98 -10.03 -20.58
C PRO A 89 2.19 -10.69 -19.44
N HIS A 90 2.86 -11.17 -18.40
CA HIS A 90 2.26 -11.90 -17.30
C HIS A 90 2.62 -11.33 -15.93
N LEU A 91 3.24 -10.15 -15.85
CA LEU A 91 3.71 -9.58 -14.58
C LEU A 91 3.25 -8.14 -14.43
N ILE A 92 2.42 -7.92 -13.42
CA ILE A 92 1.82 -6.64 -13.05
C ILE A 92 2.56 -6.08 -11.84
N ILE A 93 2.86 -4.77 -11.86
CA ILE A 93 3.20 -3.98 -10.68
C ILE A 93 1.93 -3.26 -10.20
N THR A 94 1.72 -3.23 -8.89
CA THR A 94 0.68 -2.42 -8.22
C THR A 94 1.17 -2.00 -6.82
N ALA A 95 0.32 -1.34 -6.04
CA ALA A 95 0.60 -1.04 -4.64
C ALA A 95 0.42 -2.29 -3.77
N ALA A 96 1.18 -2.40 -2.67
CA ALA A 96 1.08 -3.54 -1.76
C ALA A 96 -0.25 -3.59 -1.03
N HIS A 97 -0.83 -2.44 -0.69
CA HIS A 97 -2.14 -2.38 -0.05
C HIS A 97 -3.28 -2.88 -0.93
N CYS A 98 -3.08 -2.96 -2.25
CA CYS A 98 -4.03 -3.61 -3.15
C CYS A 98 -4.07 -5.13 -2.94
N VAL A 99 -2.98 -5.74 -2.46
CA VAL A 99 -2.86 -7.21 -2.32
C VAL A 99 -2.77 -7.68 -0.87
N TYR A 100 -2.56 -6.78 0.08
CA TYR A 100 -2.63 -7.07 1.50
C TYR A 100 -3.33 -5.91 2.20
N ASP A 101 -4.55 -6.15 2.65
CA ASP A 101 -5.42 -5.16 3.26
C ASP A 101 -5.13 -4.99 4.75
N HIS A 102 -4.85 -3.75 5.12
CA HIS A 102 -4.79 -3.30 6.52
C HIS A 102 -6.00 -2.43 6.88
N THR A 103 -6.75 -1.92 5.90
CA THR A 103 -7.86 -0.98 6.14
C THR A 103 -9.00 -1.65 6.89
N HIS A 104 -9.32 -2.90 6.55
CA HIS A 104 -10.38 -3.69 7.19
C HIS A 104 -9.83 -4.89 7.95
N ASP A 105 -8.50 -5.02 8.05
CA ASP A 105 -7.82 -6.19 8.60
C ASP A 105 -8.19 -7.50 7.88
N PHE A 106 -8.51 -7.44 6.57
CA PHE A 106 -8.83 -8.64 5.79
C PHE A 106 -7.59 -9.44 5.35
N GLY A 107 -6.39 -8.87 5.49
CA GLY A 107 -5.14 -9.54 5.20
C GLY A 107 -4.92 -9.78 3.70
N LYS A 108 -4.42 -10.96 3.34
CA LYS A 108 -3.90 -11.24 2.00
C LYS A 108 -5.01 -11.35 0.94
N ALA A 109 -4.72 -10.92 -0.28
CA ALA A 109 -5.57 -11.15 -1.45
C ALA A 109 -5.64 -12.65 -1.77
N VAL A 110 -6.85 -13.15 -2.06
CA VAL A 110 -7.10 -14.54 -2.45
C VAL A 110 -7.55 -14.68 -3.90
N GLN A 111 -8.13 -13.64 -4.49
CA GLN A 111 -8.55 -13.63 -5.89
C GLN A 111 -8.20 -12.28 -6.52
N VAL A 112 -7.70 -12.31 -7.76
CA VAL A 112 -7.43 -11.10 -8.55
C VAL A 112 -7.93 -11.31 -9.97
N ARG A 113 -8.81 -10.42 -10.41
CA ARG A 113 -9.15 -10.24 -11.83
C ARG A 113 -8.31 -9.09 -12.38
N ALA A 114 -7.65 -9.30 -13.50
CA ALA A 114 -6.92 -8.26 -14.21
C ALA A 114 -7.52 -8.07 -15.61
N PHE A 115 -7.81 -6.82 -15.96
CA PHE A 115 -8.32 -6.46 -17.29
C PHE A 115 -7.45 -5.39 -17.94
N VAL A 116 -7.08 -5.57 -19.20
CA VAL A 116 -6.53 -4.50 -20.05
C VAL A 116 -7.55 -4.10 -21.11
N GLY A 117 -7.53 -2.82 -21.50
CA GLY A 117 -8.53 -2.24 -22.41
C GLY A 117 -9.91 -2.06 -21.78
N TYR A 118 -10.06 -2.30 -20.47
CA TYR A 118 -11.34 -2.23 -19.78
C TYR A 118 -11.97 -0.84 -19.88
N ASN A 119 -13.25 -0.81 -20.25
CA ASN A 119 -14.06 0.40 -20.40
C ASN A 119 -15.51 0.12 -19.92
N GLY A 120 -15.63 -0.42 -18.71
CA GLY A 120 -16.88 -0.83 -18.06
C GLY A 120 -17.26 -2.30 -18.26
N LYS A 121 -18.19 -2.80 -17.46
CA LYS A 121 -18.63 -4.20 -17.39
C LYS A 121 -19.12 -4.74 -18.73
N ASN A 122 -19.72 -3.87 -19.54
CA ASN A 122 -20.23 -4.20 -20.87
C ASN A 122 -19.13 -4.24 -21.94
N SER A 123 -17.91 -3.79 -21.62
CA SER A 123 -16.77 -3.82 -22.55
C SER A 123 -16.08 -5.18 -22.59
N VAL A 124 -16.34 -6.07 -21.63
CA VAL A 124 -15.51 -7.28 -21.47
C VAL A 124 -15.42 -8.13 -22.73
N ASP A 125 -16.51 -8.24 -23.50
CA ASP A 125 -16.59 -9.02 -24.74
C ASP A 125 -16.21 -8.22 -26.00
N GLN A 126 -15.80 -6.97 -25.86
CA GLN A 126 -15.37 -6.15 -26.98
C GLN A 126 -13.96 -6.56 -27.45
N PRO A 127 -13.69 -6.45 -28.77
CA PRO A 127 -12.35 -6.64 -29.30
C PRO A 127 -11.34 -5.74 -28.60
N GLY A 128 -10.20 -6.32 -28.22
CA GLY A 128 -9.14 -5.59 -27.53
C GLY A 128 -9.31 -5.50 -26.01
N VAL A 129 -10.39 -6.01 -25.41
CA VAL A 129 -10.44 -6.21 -23.95
C VAL A 129 -9.97 -7.62 -23.61
N GLN A 130 -9.01 -7.72 -22.68
CA GLN A 130 -8.49 -9.01 -22.25
C GLN A 130 -8.66 -9.16 -20.74
N PHE A 131 -9.13 -10.34 -20.31
CA PHE A 131 -9.20 -10.75 -18.91
C PHE A 131 -8.10 -11.78 -18.62
N ARG A 132 -7.45 -11.66 -17.46
CA ARG A 132 -6.54 -12.68 -16.91
C ARG A 132 -6.78 -12.83 -15.42
N ARG A 133 -6.74 -14.07 -14.93
CA ARG A 133 -6.72 -14.32 -13.48
C ARG A 133 -5.32 -14.14 -12.91
N GLY A 134 -5.26 -13.71 -11.66
CA GLY A 134 -4.06 -13.77 -10.85
C GLY A 134 -3.70 -15.20 -10.48
N LEU A 135 -2.39 -15.46 -10.41
CA LEU A 135 -1.83 -16.78 -10.10
C LEU A 135 -1.02 -16.73 -8.80
N LYS A 136 -0.29 -15.63 -8.56
CA LYS A 136 0.62 -15.50 -7.42
C LYS A 136 0.91 -14.04 -7.12
N VAL A 137 1.09 -13.73 -5.84
CA VAL A 137 1.50 -12.40 -5.36
C VAL A 137 2.89 -12.47 -4.75
N VAL A 138 3.66 -11.38 -4.90
CA VAL A 138 4.86 -11.11 -4.10
C VAL A 138 4.79 -9.69 -3.54
N VAL A 139 5.05 -9.55 -2.23
CA VAL A 139 5.03 -8.26 -1.52
C VAL A 139 6.21 -8.19 -0.52
N PRO A 140 6.79 -7.02 -0.25
CA PRO A 140 7.75 -6.87 0.85
C PRO A 140 7.14 -7.25 2.20
N LYS A 141 7.89 -7.97 3.04
CA LYS A 141 7.46 -8.34 4.40
C LYS A 141 7.15 -7.12 5.26
N ASP A 142 7.90 -6.04 5.09
CA ASP A 142 7.73 -4.82 5.87
C ASP A 142 6.32 -4.24 5.70
N TRP A 143 5.72 -4.35 4.51
CA TRP A 143 4.33 -3.95 4.29
C TRP A 143 3.37 -4.78 5.14
N ILE A 144 3.54 -6.10 5.18
CA ILE A 144 2.68 -7.00 5.97
C ILE A 144 2.78 -6.70 7.46
N ILE A 145 3.95 -6.31 7.96
CA ILE A 145 4.16 -6.00 9.37
C ILE A 145 3.37 -4.76 9.78
N SER A 146 3.35 -3.73 8.93
CA SER A 146 2.71 -2.46 9.25
C SER A 146 2.47 -1.64 7.99
N ASP A 147 1.26 -1.10 7.88
CA ASP A 147 0.91 -0.15 6.84
C ASP A 147 1.71 1.16 6.95
N THR A 148 2.31 1.48 8.11
CA THR A 148 3.22 2.62 8.27
C THR A 148 4.51 2.50 7.47
N ASN A 149 4.87 1.30 6.99
CA ASN A 149 6.04 1.07 6.13
C ASN A 149 5.76 1.43 4.68
N ARG A 150 5.34 2.68 4.43
CA ARG A 150 4.83 3.16 3.13
C ARG A 150 5.86 3.07 1.98
N ALA A 151 7.17 3.08 2.29
CA ALA A 151 8.23 2.85 1.29
C ALA A 151 8.26 1.41 0.72
N SER A 152 7.57 0.49 1.40
CA SER A 152 7.38 -0.90 1.00
C SER A 152 6.01 -1.15 0.35
N ASP A 153 5.24 -0.08 0.08
CA ASP A 153 3.93 -0.19 -0.58
C ASP A 153 4.06 -0.40 -2.09
N VAL A 154 4.51 -1.59 -2.46
CA VAL A 154 4.62 -2.08 -3.83
C VAL A 154 4.49 -3.60 -3.85
N ALA A 155 3.76 -4.13 -4.83
CA ALA A 155 3.57 -5.56 -5.01
C ALA A 155 3.69 -5.98 -6.48
N PHE A 156 4.01 -7.25 -6.66
CA PHE A 156 3.92 -7.94 -7.94
C PHE A 156 2.75 -8.91 -7.92
N ILE A 157 2.05 -8.98 -9.05
CA ILE A 157 1.05 -10.00 -9.32
C ILE A 157 1.45 -10.72 -10.60
N LYS A 158 1.69 -12.02 -10.50
CA LYS A 158 1.78 -12.91 -11.67
C LYS A 158 0.37 -13.27 -12.07
N VAL A 159 0.09 -13.08 -13.35
CA VAL A 159 -1.19 -13.36 -14.00
C VAL A 159 -0.97 -14.33 -15.15
N GLU A 160 -2.06 -14.84 -15.72
CA GLU A 160 -2.01 -15.44 -17.05
C GLU A 160 -1.53 -14.42 -18.12
N GLU A 161 -1.01 -14.91 -19.24
CA GLU A 161 -0.28 -14.07 -20.20
C GLU A 161 -1.18 -13.24 -21.11
N PHE A 162 -1.06 -11.92 -21.04
CA PHE A 162 -1.68 -10.95 -21.95
C PHE A 162 -0.96 -10.87 -23.29
N ASN A 163 -1.71 -10.56 -24.35
CA ASN A 163 -1.16 -10.30 -25.69
C ASN A 163 -1.07 -8.80 -25.98
N ASP A 164 -0.25 -8.42 -26.96
CA ASP A 164 -0.19 -7.06 -27.52
C ASP A 164 0.07 -5.94 -26.49
N ILE A 165 0.77 -6.27 -25.41
CA ILE A 165 1.14 -5.32 -24.37
C ILE A 165 2.31 -4.43 -24.80
N VAL A 166 2.28 -3.16 -24.42
CA VAL A 166 3.42 -2.25 -24.56
C VAL A 166 4.15 -2.15 -23.24
N ARG A 167 5.33 -2.76 -23.12
CA ARG A 167 6.06 -2.77 -21.84
C ARG A 167 6.28 -1.35 -21.34
N ILE A 168 5.82 -1.07 -20.13
CA ILE A 168 6.21 0.14 -19.40
C ILE A 168 7.51 -0.20 -18.67
N ALA A 169 8.57 0.55 -18.93
CA ALA A 169 9.88 0.33 -18.31
C ALA A 169 9.96 0.99 -16.93
N GLN A 170 10.66 0.36 -15.99
CA GLN A 170 10.91 0.89 -14.66
C GLN A 170 12.18 1.72 -14.72
N GLN A 171 12.07 3.03 -14.55
CA GLN A 171 13.22 3.91 -14.45
C GLN A 171 13.53 4.21 -12.98
N PRO A 172 14.79 4.07 -12.54
CA PRO A 172 15.18 4.52 -11.20
C PRO A 172 14.77 5.97 -10.96
N THR A 173 14.17 6.25 -9.82
CA THR A 173 13.82 7.61 -9.43
C THR A 173 15.09 8.35 -9.01
N ALA A 174 15.33 9.51 -9.64
CA ALA A 174 16.39 10.39 -9.17
C ALA A 174 16.04 10.91 -7.76
N GLY A 175 17.05 11.14 -6.92
CA GLY A 175 16.84 11.71 -5.58
C GLY A 175 16.16 13.09 -5.61
N ILE A 176 16.34 13.82 -6.70
CA ILE A 176 15.68 15.10 -6.98
C ILE A 176 14.90 14.94 -8.29
N VAL A 177 13.59 15.15 -8.21
CA VAL A 177 12.69 15.30 -9.35
C VAL A 177 12.52 16.80 -9.57
N ASN A 178 13.17 17.37 -10.59
CA ASN A 178 13.17 18.81 -10.83
C ASN A 178 12.28 19.15 -12.04
N LYS A 179 11.13 19.75 -11.78
CA LYS A 179 10.18 20.26 -12.79
C LYS A 179 9.81 19.23 -13.87
N MET A 180 9.77 17.94 -13.52
CA MET A 180 9.42 16.87 -14.45
C MET A 180 7.91 16.85 -14.69
N LEU A 181 7.51 16.63 -15.94
CA LEU A 181 6.11 16.46 -16.28
C LEU A 181 5.73 14.98 -16.07
N LEU A 182 4.93 14.72 -15.04
CA LEU A 182 4.56 13.38 -14.62
C LEU A 182 3.05 13.17 -14.73
N SER A 183 2.66 11.95 -15.09
CA SER A 183 1.27 11.56 -15.28
C SER A 183 0.92 10.38 -14.39
N VAL A 184 -0.22 10.46 -13.70
CA VAL A 184 -0.85 9.30 -13.05
C VAL A 184 -1.99 8.85 -13.94
N VAL A 185 -2.00 7.56 -14.29
CA VAL A 185 -2.95 6.98 -15.23
C VAL A 185 -3.51 5.68 -14.64
N GLY A 186 -4.83 5.57 -14.52
CA GLY A 186 -5.47 4.40 -13.92
C GLY A 186 -6.99 4.51 -13.83
N TYR A 187 -7.63 3.69 -13.00
CA TYR A 187 -9.08 3.53 -12.92
C TYR A 187 -9.69 4.10 -11.62
N PRO A 188 -10.03 5.40 -11.56
CA PRO A 188 -10.49 6.03 -10.33
C PRO A 188 -11.99 5.79 -10.07
N CYS A 189 -12.35 5.44 -8.83
CA CYS A 189 -13.70 5.06 -8.42
C CYS A 189 -14.63 6.27 -8.17
N ASP A 190 -14.09 7.46 -7.96
CA ASP A 190 -14.92 8.68 -7.92
C ASP A 190 -15.50 9.05 -9.29
N LYS A 191 -14.97 8.46 -10.37
CA LYS A 191 -15.52 8.55 -11.72
C LYS A 191 -16.31 7.28 -12.04
N SER A 192 -17.48 7.44 -12.64
CA SER A 192 -18.38 6.32 -12.95
C SER A 192 -18.81 6.35 -14.41
N LEU A 193 -18.98 5.17 -14.99
CA LEU A 193 -19.68 5.00 -16.26
C LEU A 193 -21.03 4.33 -15.96
N VAL A 194 -22.11 5.08 -16.16
CA VAL A 194 -23.46 4.66 -15.75
C VAL A 194 -23.49 4.38 -14.24
N ASP A 195 -23.54 3.11 -13.85
CA ASP A 195 -23.65 2.63 -12.47
C ASP A 195 -22.37 1.97 -11.96
N GLU A 196 -21.28 2.03 -12.73
CA GLU A 196 -20.02 1.37 -12.38
C GLU A 196 -18.90 2.38 -12.05
N PRO A 197 -18.53 2.51 -10.77
CA PRO A 197 -17.33 3.21 -10.32
C PRO A 197 -16.04 2.60 -10.87
N GLY A 198 -15.10 3.44 -11.27
CA GLY A 198 -13.79 2.98 -11.77
C GLY A 198 -13.88 2.22 -13.08
N ALA A 199 -14.96 2.39 -13.83
CA ALA A 199 -15.17 1.69 -15.10
C ALA A 199 -14.20 2.11 -16.20
N GLN A 200 -13.70 3.34 -16.17
CA GLN A 200 -12.89 3.93 -17.24
C GLN A 200 -11.56 4.44 -16.71
N MET A 201 -10.58 4.49 -17.62
CA MET A 201 -9.24 4.97 -17.32
C MET A 201 -9.18 6.49 -17.42
N TYR A 202 -8.60 7.14 -16.42
CA TYR A 202 -8.36 8.58 -16.41
C TYR A 202 -6.86 8.86 -16.25
N GLU A 203 -6.42 9.98 -16.81
CA GLU A 203 -5.07 10.49 -16.62
C GLU A 203 -5.09 11.92 -16.10
N MET A 204 -4.09 12.27 -15.30
CA MET A 204 -3.80 13.65 -14.96
C MET A 204 -2.30 13.85 -14.97
N THR A 205 -1.89 14.97 -15.55
CA THR A 205 -0.49 15.32 -15.74
C THR A 205 -0.19 16.62 -15.03
N LYS A 206 0.86 16.65 -14.20
CA LYS A 206 1.36 17.88 -13.59
C LYS A 206 2.87 17.97 -13.66
N ARG A 207 3.36 19.20 -13.58
CA ARG A 207 4.79 19.48 -13.38
C ARG A 207 5.12 19.31 -11.91
N ILE A 208 6.03 18.39 -11.59
CA ILE A 208 6.39 18.01 -10.23
C ILE A 208 7.81 18.46 -9.91
N ASP A 209 7.97 19.04 -8.73
CA ASP A 209 9.24 19.33 -8.08
C ASP A 209 9.24 18.65 -6.71
N CYS A 210 10.19 17.74 -6.50
CA CYS A 210 10.27 16.94 -5.28
C CYS A 210 11.72 16.56 -4.97
N ASP A 211 12.14 16.84 -3.74
CA ASP A 211 13.41 16.35 -3.18
C ASP A 211 13.08 15.21 -2.23
N LEU A 212 13.35 13.96 -2.67
CA LEU A 212 13.01 12.76 -1.91
C LEU A 212 13.69 12.71 -0.54
N SER A 213 14.81 13.41 -0.35
CA SER A 213 15.50 13.44 0.95
C SER A 213 14.75 14.27 2.01
N LYS A 214 13.76 15.06 1.59
CA LYS A 214 12.95 15.94 2.45
C LYS A 214 11.53 15.42 2.67
N THR A 215 11.11 14.37 1.97
CA THR A 215 9.76 13.81 2.10
C THR A 215 9.70 12.75 3.19
N ALA A 216 8.49 12.52 3.72
CA ALA A 216 8.27 11.46 4.68
C ALA A 216 8.61 10.10 4.04
N VAL A 217 9.45 9.32 4.72
CA VAL A 217 9.95 7.99 4.28
C VAL A 217 10.48 7.94 2.83
N ASN A 218 10.93 9.08 2.30
CA ASN A 218 11.51 9.25 0.97
C ASN A 218 10.58 8.88 -0.21
N LEU A 219 9.28 9.10 -0.05
CA LEU A 219 8.30 8.92 -1.13
C LEU A 219 8.34 10.09 -2.12
N LEU A 220 7.90 9.83 -3.36
CA LEU A 220 7.64 10.90 -4.30
C LEU A 220 6.33 11.59 -3.91
N GLU A 221 6.41 12.80 -3.40
CA GLU A 221 5.25 13.64 -3.12
C GLU A 221 4.84 14.45 -4.35
N HIS A 222 3.54 14.52 -4.65
CA HIS A 222 2.99 15.25 -5.77
C HIS A 222 1.56 15.75 -5.51
N THR A 223 1.10 16.68 -6.34
CA THR A 223 -0.26 17.23 -6.30
C THR A 223 -1.15 16.71 -7.45
N ILE A 224 -0.72 15.65 -8.15
CA ILE A 224 -1.59 14.96 -9.12
C ILE A 224 -2.72 14.31 -8.34
N SER A 225 -3.97 14.72 -8.60
CA SER A 225 -5.16 14.14 -8.00
C SER A 225 -5.33 12.69 -8.47
N PHE A 226 -5.63 11.80 -7.53
CA PHE A 226 -6.07 10.44 -7.79
C PHE A 226 -7.15 10.08 -6.74
N ALA A 227 -7.89 9.00 -6.96
CA ALA A 227 -8.89 8.52 -6.00
C ALA A 227 -8.72 7.01 -5.77
N SER A 228 -9.53 6.42 -4.89
CA SER A 228 -9.64 4.96 -4.75
C SER A 228 -9.81 4.31 -6.13
N GLY A 229 -9.27 3.12 -6.33
CA GLY A 229 -9.15 2.51 -7.67
C GLY A 229 -7.89 2.90 -8.44
N GLN A 230 -7.32 4.09 -8.23
CA GLN A 230 -6.02 4.47 -8.80
C GLN A 230 -4.81 4.09 -7.93
N SER A 231 -5.04 3.48 -6.77
CA SER A 231 -4.01 2.77 -6.02
C SER A 231 -3.24 1.80 -6.92
N GLY A 232 -1.92 1.93 -6.94
CA GLY A 232 -1.04 1.11 -7.79
C GLY A 232 -0.81 1.63 -9.21
N SER A 233 -1.42 2.77 -9.58
CA SER A 233 -1.20 3.40 -10.89
C SER A 233 0.29 3.72 -11.12
N PRO A 234 0.79 3.58 -12.36
CA PRO A 234 2.13 4.06 -12.69
C PRO A 234 2.18 5.59 -12.62
N VAL A 235 3.27 6.12 -12.05
CA VAL A 235 3.66 7.52 -12.25
C VAL A 235 4.61 7.57 -13.44
N LEU A 236 4.06 7.95 -14.59
CA LEU A 236 4.75 7.96 -15.88
C LEU A 236 5.50 9.27 -16.10
N ILE A 237 6.63 9.18 -16.80
CA ILE A 237 7.22 10.36 -17.45
C ILE A 237 6.33 10.68 -18.65
N ASN A 238 5.74 11.88 -18.67
CA ASN A 238 4.74 12.22 -19.69
C ASN A 238 5.29 12.05 -21.11
N GLY A 239 4.53 11.35 -21.96
CA GLY A 239 4.92 11.04 -23.34
C GLY A 239 5.84 9.83 -23.50
N GLU A 240 6.27 9.18 -22.41
CA GLU A 240 7.13 8.00 -22.44
C GLU A 240 6.43 6.77 -21.85
N SER A 241 6.79 5.57 -22.34
CA SER A 241 6.42 4.29 -21.71
C SER A 241 7.39 3.95 -20.57
N LYS A 242 7.64 4.90 -19.67
CA LYS A 242 8.54 4.75 -18.52
C LYS A 242 7.87 5.25 -17.24
N ALA A 243 7.87 4.41 -16.21
CA ALA A 243 7.39 4.76 -14.88
C ALA A 243 8.55 4.93 -13.91
N ILE A 244 8.46 5.92 -13.02
CA ILE A 244 9.45 6.18 -11.98
C ILE A 244 8.97 5.80 -10.58
N SER A 245 7.66 5.58 -10.39
CA SER A 245 7.10 5.17 -9.10
C SER A 245 5.71 4.56 -9.26
N VAL A 246 5.16 4.02 -8.17
CA VAL A 246 3.80 3.49 -8.05
C VAL A 246 2.98 4.40 -7.13
N SER A 247 1.87 4.95 -7.61
CA SER A 247 0.95 5.74 -6.77
C SER A 247 0.44 4.92 -5.60
N SER A 248 0.56 5.48 -4.39
CA SER A 248 0.36 4.75 -3.15
C SER A 248 -0.71 5.40 -2.27
N TYR A 249 -0.41 6.55 -1.65
CA TYR A 249 -1.23 7.11 -0.58
C TYR A 249 -1.40 8.62 -0.63
N GLY A 250 -2.47 9.12 -0.01
CA GLY A 250 -2.64 10.53 0.31
C GLY A 250 -2.14 10.88 1.70
N THR A 251 -1.70 12.11 1.88
CA THR A 251 -1.39 12.75 3.18
C THR A 251 -2.36 13.89 3.49
N GLY A 252 -3.44 14.03 2.70
CA GLY A 252 -4.44 15.09 2.80
C GLY A 252 -4.06 16.39 2.11
N THR A 253 -2.77 16.73 2.06
CA THR A 253 -2.26 17.91 1.33
C THR A 253 -1.46 17.54 0.09
N ARG A 254 -0.98 16.30 0.02
CA ARG A 254 -0.23 15.75 -1.10
C ARG A 254 -0.57 14.29 -1.29
N ASN A 255 -0.32 13.82 -2.49
CA ASN A 255 -0.32 12.43 -2.85
C ASN A 255 1.12 11.92 -2.89
N THR A 256 1.30 10.63 -2.68
CA THR A 256 2.60 9.97 -2.56
C THR A 256 2.69 8.76 -3.48
N ALA A 257 3.91 8.46 -3.90
CA ALA A 257 4.21 7.29 -4.70
C ALA A 257 5.50 6.60 -4.24
N THR A 258 5.47 5.27 -4.25
CA THR A 258 6.60 4.40 -3.90
C THR A 258 7.62 4.40 -5.03
N VAL A 259 8.83 4.88 -4.73
CA VAL A 259 9.89 5.13 -5.73
C VAL A 259 10.70 3.87 -6.07
N PHE A 260 11.21 3.80 -7.30
CA PHE A 260 12.00 2.66 -7.78
C PHE A 260 13.49 2.90 -7.64
N ARG A 261 14.21 1.92 -7.06
CA ARG A 261 15.69 1.86 -7.04
C ARG A 261 16.35 3.15 -6.48
N GLY A 262 17.68 3.22 -6.53
CA GLY A 262 18.44 4.36 -5.99
C GLY A 262 18.58 4.32 -4.46
N ARG A 263 19.02 5.44 -3.86
CA ARG A 263 19.26 5.54 -2.40
C ARG A 263 18.00 5.26 -1.58
N PHE A 264 16.84 5.57 -2.13
CA PHE A 264 15.57 5.63 -1.41
C PHE A 264 14.51 4.63 -1.91
N GLY A 265 14.67 4.09 -3.12
CA GLY A 265 13.63 3.29 -3.73
C GLY A 265 13.69 1.80 -3.44
N THR A 266 12.59 1.13 -3.77
CA THR A 266 12.46 -0.31 -3.62
C THR A 266 13.12 -1.05 -4.77
N TYR A 267 13.89 -2.08 -4.43
CA TYR A 267 14.59 -2.93 -5.39
C TYR A 267 13.66 -4.04 -5.88
N LEU A 268 13.09 -3.83 -7.06
CA LEU A 268 12.16 -4.76 -7.72
C LEU A 268 12.82 -6.08 -8.18
N SER A 269 14.15 -6.14 -8.22
CA SER A 269 14.89 -7.37 -8.59
C SER A 269 14.70 -8.48 -7.57
N GLY A 270 14.68 -8.16 -6.27
CA GLY A 270 14.42 -9.16 -5.22
C GLY A 270 13.02 -9.75 -5.35
N MET A 271 12.01 -8.90 -5.57
CA MET A 271 10.64 -9.36 -5.85
C MET A 271 10.56 -10.24 -7.10
N SER A 272 11.30 -9.89 -8.16
CA SER A 272 11.37 -10.71 -9.39
C SER A 272 11.97 -12.09 -9.11
N ALA A 273 13.08 -12.15 -8.36
CA ALA A 273 13.72 -13.40 -8.00
C ALA A 273 12.79 -14.31 -7.18
N VAL A 274 12.04 -13.74 -6.23
CA VAL A 274 11.05 -14.48 -5.44
C VAL A 274 9.84 -14.90 -6.28
N MET A 275 9.42 -14.08 -7.25
CA MET A 275 8.31 -14.37 -8.14
C MET A 275 8.58 -15.60 -9.03
N PHE A 276 9.79 -15.70 -9.58
CA PHE A 276 10.18 -16.76 -10.52
C PHE A 276 11.04 -17.87 -9.90
N GLY A 277 11.34 -17.77 -8.59
CA GLY A 277 11.97 -18.85 -7.84
C GLY A 277 11.14 -20.14 -7.90
N LEU A 278 11.83 -21.28 -7.99
CA LEU A 278 11.19 -22.60 -8.06
C LEU A 278 10.30 -22.84 -6.84
N ASP A 279 9.09 -23.33 -7.08
CA ASP A 279 8.20 -23.80 -6.02
C ASP A 279 8.69 -25.18 -5.55
N ARG A 280 9.48 -25.20 -4.49
CA ARG A 280 10.04 -26.44 -3.91
C ARG A 280 9.14 -27.11 -2.85
N ALA A 281 7.94 -26.57 -2.64
CA ALA A 281 7.02 -27.07 -1.62
C ALA A 281 5.97 -28.03 -2.23
N PRO A 282 5.30 -28.83 -1.39
CA PRO A 282 4.17 -29.63 -1.83
C PRO A 282 3.10 -28.76 -2.50
N ALA A 283 2.53 -29.26 -3.60
CA ALA A 283 1.39 -28.63 -4.24
C ALA A 283 0.25 -28.50 -3.21
N GLY A 284 -0.29 -27.28 -3.04
CA GLY A 284 -1.50 -27.05 -2.23
C GLY A 284 -1.36 -26.23 -0.95
N SER A 285 -0.18 -25.70 -0.57
CA SER A 285 -0.13 -24.74 0.56
C SER A 285 -0.60 -23.36 0.11
N GLU A 286 -1.78 -22.93 0.56
CA GLU A 286 -2.36 -21.59 0.32
C GLU A 286 -1.74 -20.49 1.21
N ASP A 287 -0.76 -20.85 2.04
CA ASP A 287 -0.20 -19.99 3.06
C ASP A 287 0.90 -19.05 2.58
N ILE A 288 1.09 -17.95 3.31
CA ILE A 288 2.14 -16.97 3.03
C ILE A 288 3.52 -17.59 3.28
N ARG A 289 4.40 -17.49 2.29
CA ARG A 289 5.81 -17.91 2.40
C ARG A 289 6.71 -16.71 2.41
N TYR A 290 7.68 -16.69 3.31
CA TYR A 290 8.69 -15.66 3.38
C TYR A 290 9.99 -16.13 2.73
N THR A 291 10.54 -15.33 1.83
CA THR A 291 11.80 -15.63 1.13
C THR A 291 12.75 -14.46 1.32
N VAL A 292 13.98 -14.78 1.73
CA VAL A 292 15.05 -13.80 1.93
C VAL A 292 15.88 -13.71 0.65
N THR A 293 16.12 -12.49 0.17
CA THR A 293 17.11 -12.24 -0.87
C THR A 293 18.36 -11.66 -0.23
N ILE A 294 19.47 -12.42 -0.28
CA ILE A 294 20.76 -11.94 0.21
C ILE A 294 21.29 -10.88 -0.75
N GLY A 295 21.81 -9.79 -0.21
CA GLY A 295 22.35 -8.62 -0.91
C GLY A 295 23.58 -8.83 -1.81
N ARG A 296 23.71 -9.98 -2.46
CA ARG A 296 24.74 -10.22 -3.47
C ARG A 296 24.33 -9.59 -4.81
N PRO A 297 25.29 -9.21 -5.68
CA PRO A 297 24.96 -8.88 -7.04
C PRO A 297 24.34 -10.13 -7.69
N GLU A 298 23.08 -9.99 -8.09
CA GLU A 298 22.29 -10.88 -8.95
C GLU A 298 22.24 -12.40 -8.59
N GLY A 299 21.03 -12.91 -8.31
CA GLY A 299 20.70 -14.31 -8.59
C GLY A 299 20.76 -15.36 -7.46
N SER A 300 21.08 -15.02 -6.21
CA SER A 300 21.05 -15.99 -5.10
C SER A 300 19.82 -15.83 -4.21
N VAL A 301 18.96 -16.85 -4.15
CA VAL A 301 17.77 -16.95 -3.27
C VAL A 301 18.02 -18.05 -2.24
N THR A 302 17.79 -17.76 -0.95
CA THR A 302 17.76 -18.77 0.13
C THR A 302 16.38 -18.80 0.77
N GLU A 303 15.76 -19.98 0.81
CA GLU A 303 14.48 -20.22 1.50
C GLU A 303 14.79 -20.76 2.91
N GLU A 304 14.11 -20.25 3.94
CA GLU A 304 14.04 -20.90 5.25
C GLU A 304 12.67 -21.54 5.44
N PRO A 305 12.59 -22.84 5.79
CA PRO A 305 11.38 -23.44 6.31
C PRO A 305 11.24 -23.06 7.79
N LEU A 306 10.19 -22.33 8.16
CA LEU A 306 9.78 -22.28 9.56
C LEU A 306 9.04 -23.58 9.88
N SER A 307 9.81 -24.58 10.29
CA SER A 307 9.35 -25.83 10.89
C SER A 307 8.49 -25.55 12.13
N ASP A 308 7.47 -26.40 12.27
CA ASP A 308 6.52 -26.52 13.38
C ASP A 308 7.07 -26.15 14.77
N GLY A 309 6.23 -25.47 15.54
CA GLY A 309 6.21 -25.68 16.99
C GLY A 309 6.81 -24.59 17.88
N LYS A 310 6.77 -23.30 17.52
CA LYS A 310 6.87 -22.23 18.52
C LYS A 310 5.72 -21.23 18.37
N PRO A 311 4.97 -20.93 19.45
CA PRO A 311 3.81 -20.06 19.36
C PRO A 311 4.27 -18.68 18.92
N PHE A 312 3.65 -18.20 17.86
CA PHE A 312 3.78 -16.89 17.21
C PHE A 312 3.86 -15.71 18.21
N GLY A 313 3.36 -15.88 19.45
CA GLY A 313 3.50 -14.93 20.55
C GLY A 313 4.90 -14.75 21.16
N ALA A 314 5.92 -15.53 20.77
CA ALA A 314 7.30 -15.34 21.27
C ALA A 314 8.08 -14.27 20.49
N VAL A 315 7.74 -14.02 19.21
CA VAL A 315 8.31 -12.91 18.42
C VAL A 315 7.63 -11.59 18.79
N PHE A 316 6.32 -11.61 19.05
CA PHE A 316 5.58 -10.44 19.54
C PHE A 316 6.12 -9.93 20.89
N ARG A 317 6.54 -10.83 21.79
CA ARG A 317 7.08 -10.45 23.10
C ARG A 317 8.45 -9.77 23.09
N LYS A 318 9.21 -9.87 21.99
CA LYS A 318 10.52 -9.20 21.87
C LYS A 318 10.44 -7.80 21.24
N VAL A 319 9.29 -7.45 20.65
CA VAL A 319 9.01 -6.11 20.11
C VAL A 319 8.17 -5.27 21.09
N THR A 320 7.40 -5.90 21.99
CA THR A 320 6.74 -5.19 23.10
C THR A 320 7.66 -4.82 24.27
N SER A 321 8.94 -5.23 24.27
CA SER A 321 9.90 -4.89 25.33
C SER A 321 10.79 -3.68 25.04
N VAL A 322 10.54 -2.94 23.95
CA VAL A 322 11.17 -1.63 23.66
C VAL A 322 10.14 -0.47 23.75
N GLY A 323 8.95 -0.75 24.29
CA GLY A 323 8.00 0.29 24.71
C GLY A 323 8.23 0.67 26.17
N GLN A 324 9.27 1.45 26.46
CA GLN A 324 9.28 2.17 27.73
C GLN A 324 8.09 3.14 27.75
N LYS A 325 7.31 3.04 28.82
CA LYS A 325 6.21 3.92 29.21
C LYS A 325 6.60 5.39 28.98
N VAL A 326 5.95 6.05 28.03
CA VAL A 326 5.79 7.51 28.11
C VAL A 326 4.56 7.75 28.97
N ASP A 327 4.83 8.29 30.14
CA ASP A 327 3.87 8.67 31.16
C ASP A 327 2.83 9.64 30.60
N ARG A 328 1.55 9.37 30.84
CA ARG A 328 0.45 10.30 30.53
C ARG A 328 0.43 11.38 31.60
N SER A 329 1.35 12.34 31.51
CA SER A 329 1.17 13.64 32.13
C SER A 329 1.90 14.70 31.30
N ILE A 330 1.21 15.84 31.12
CA ILE A 330 1.70 17.08 30.49
C ILE A 330 1.69 17.07 28.94
N LEU A 331 0.56 17.48 28.37
CA LEU A 331 0.50 18.57 27.38
C LEU A 331 -0.93 19.12 27.39
N ARG A 332 -1.19 19.95 28.41
CA ARG A 332 -2.34 20.84 28.51
C ARG A 332 -1.85 22.21 28.10
N THR A 333 -1.93 22.50 26.81
CA THR A 333 -1.74 23.83 26.20
C THR A 333 -2.70 23.82 25.01
N GLY A 334 -3.92 24.35 25.06
CA GLY A 334 -4.35 25.61 25.63
C GLY A 334 -4.59 26.57 24.48
N PHE A 335 -5.74 26.50 23.81
CA PHE A 335 -6.33 27.65 23.11
C PHE A 335 -7.86 27.63 23.25
N PRO A 336 -8.49 28.82 23.37
CA PRO A 336 -9.78 28.99 24.01
C PRO A 336 -10.91 28.98 22.98
N PHE A 337 -12.01 28.28 23.28
CA PHE A 337 -13.37 28.70 22.92
C PHE A 337 -14.33 27.87 23.79
N MET A 338 -14.69 28.41 24.96
CA MET A 338 -15.79 27.91 25.78
C MET A 338 -16.94 28.90 25.68
N GLY A 339 -18.06 28.45 25.13
CA GLY A 339 -19.38 28.93 25.51
C GLY A 339 -19.90 28.06 26.66
N GLN A 340 -20.29 28.71 27.76
CA GLN A 340 -20.94 28.11 28.93
C GLN A 340 -22.34 27.57 28.63
N VAL A 341 -22.76 26.59 29.45
CA VAL A 341 -24.04 26.41 30.19
C VAL A 341 -24.17 24.89 30.39
N GLY A 342 -24.41 24.24 31.54
CA GLY A 342 -24.74 24.54 32.93
C GLY A 342 -24.95 23.16 33.61
N GLY A 343 -24.59 22.97 34.88
CA GLY A 343 -24.60 21.66 35.58
C GLY A 343 -26.00 21.16 36.02
N PRO A 344 -26.17 20.37 37.12
CA PRO A 344 -25.13 19.86 38.03
C PRO A 344 -25.41 18.44 38.67
N ILE A 345 -24.39 17.95 39.42
CA ILE A 345 -24.37 17.01 40.58
C ILE A 345 -24.94 15.57 40.49
N THR A 346 -24.09 14.56 40.76
CA THR A 346 -24.29 13.62 41.88
C THR A 346 -22.97 12.96 42.30
N ALA A 347 -22.65 13.08 43.58
CA ALA A 347 -21.58 12.37 44.28
C ALA A 347 -22.11 11.03 44.80
N VAL A 348 -21.31 9.97 44.73
CA VAL A 348 -21.53 8.73 45.48
C VAL A 348 -20.22 8.32 46.16
N THR A 349 -20.22 8.53 47.48
CA THR A 349 -19.52 7.82 48.56
C THR A 349 -19.21 6.36 48.18
N GLY A 350 -18.00 5.81 48.31
CA GLY A 350 -17.17 5.76 49.51
C GLY A 350 -17.32 4.38 50.16
N THR A 351 -16.37 3.46 49.89
CA THR A 351 -16.07 2.33 50.78
C THR A 351 -14.57 2.08 50.76
N ALA A 352 -13.95 2.33 51.91
CA ALA A 352 -12.58 1.99 52.24
C ALA A 352 -12.54 0.58 52.83
N LEU A 353 -11.51 -0.19 52.48
CA LEU A 353 -10.98 -1.28 53.30
C LEU A 353 -9.44 -1.16 53.27
N GLY A 354 -8.87 -0.83 54.43
CA GLY A 354 -7.46 -1.13 54.77
C GLY A 354 -7.29 -2.65 54.92
N VAL A 355 -6.12 -3.26 55.08
CA VAL A 355 -4.96 -2.98 55.94
C VAL A 355 -3.84 -3.90 55.37
N MET A 356 -2.56 -3.52 55.22
CA MET A 356 -1.52 -3.64 56.24
C MET A 356 -0.24 -2.94 55.79
N SER A 357 0.26 -2.08 56.66
CA SER A 357 1.58 -1.48 56.67
C SER A 357 2.64 -2.50 57.10
N ASN A 358 3.84 -2.38 56.54
CA ASN A 358 5.08 -2.70 57.26
C ASN A 358 5.97 -1.45 57.25
N VAL A 359 6.38 -1.06 58.46
CA VAL A 359 7.22 0.09 58.81
C VAL A 359 8.62 -0.42 59.13
N LEU A 360 9.67 0.29 58.68
CA LEU A 360 10.84 0.70 59.49
C LEU A 360 11.71 1.66 58.66
N TYR A 361 11.70 2.96 58.98
CA TYR A 361 12.79 3.77 59.60
C TYR A 361 14.11 3.79 58.80
N LEU A 362 14.70 4.94 58.43
CA LEU A 362 15.28 5.95 59.33
C LEU A 362 15.62 7.29 58.60
N TRP A 363 15.19 8.39 59.22
CA TRP A 363 15.69 9.78 59.38
C TRP A 363 16.83 10.38 58.51
N CYS A 364 16.63 11.63 58.04
CA CYS A 364 17.14 12.84 58.74
C CYS A 364 16.64 14.18 58.14
N PHE A 365 16.37 15.14 59.04
CA PHE A 365 15.97 16.54 58.85
C PHE A 365 17.14 17.43 58.41
N PHE A 366 16.87 18.53 57.69
CA PHE A 366 17.09 19.91 58.18
C PHE A 366 16.47 20.96 57.23
N ILE A 367 15.59 21.78 57.80
CA ILE A 367 15.17 23.09 57.28
C ILE A 367 16.07 24.12 57.96
N VAL A 368 16.66 25.05 57.20
CA VAL A 368 16.90 26.43 57.67
C VAL A 368 16.60 27.38 56.53
N SER A 369 15.58 28.21 56.75
CA SER A 369 15.32 29.45 56.02
C SER A 369 15.83 30.59 56.90
N TYR A 370 16.54 31.57 56.32
CA TYR A 370 16.63 32.91 56.89
C TYR A 370 16.80 33.96 55.77
N SER A 371 15.89 34.93 55.79
CA SER A 371 15.86 36.14 54.97
C SER A 371 17.04 37.08 55.24
N LYS A 372 17.40 37.85 54.20
CA LYS A 372 17.15 39.30 54.16
C LYS A 372 16.94 39.77 52.74
#